data_AF-A0A0N4XUP9-F1
#
_entry.id   AF-A0A0N4XUP9-F1
#
_cell.length_a   1.000
_cell.length_b   1.000
_cell.length_c   1.000
_cell.angle_alpha   90.00
_cell.angle_beta   90.00
_cell.angle_gamma   90.00
#
_symmetry.space_group_name_H-M   'P 1'
#
loop_
_entity.id
_entity.type
_entity.pdbx_description
1 polymer ?
#
loop_
_entity_poly.entity_id
_entity_poly.type
_entity_poly.pdbx_seq_one_letter_code
_entity_poly.pdbx_strand_id
1 'polypeptide(L)'
;MADEKYMNENGLGMNVSYHDYHVHQQHPRSGIQSEPSVSVVRDDIQRPLTTLQQNLIQGITQDPSNISMRDFINELEDYVPTIPDSVTQHFMRSCGCDCSDPRIIRLIALATQKYVSDIILDAMQQVRARMKGLGQTKKGTKETRYCLTNDVLESVLKEYGINYALPPYMH
;
A
#
# COMPACT_ATOMS: atom_id res chain seq x y z
N MET A 1 -38.55 48.06 47.22
CA MET A 1 -39.86 48.74 47.35
C MET A 1 -40.17 49.34 45.99
N ALA A 2 -41.20 48.78 45.31
CA ALA A 2 -41.88 49.25 44.09
C ALA A 2 -41.05 49.37 42.78
N ASP A 3 -41.52 49.01 41.58
CA ASP A 3 -42.87 48.60 41.16
C ASP A 3 -42.85 47.84 39.81
N GLU A 4 -43.80 46.92 39.67
CA GLU A 4 -44.25 46.27 38.43
C GLU A 4 -45.17 47.21 37.63
N LYS A 5 -45.17 47.10 36.28
CA LYS A 5 -46.34 46.94 35.38
C LYS A 5 -45.95 47.19 33.91
N TYR A 6 -45.87 46.14 33.07
CA TYR A 6 -46.95 45.49 32.28
C TYR A 6 -47.49 46.32 31.10
N MET A 7 -47.10 45.92 29.88
CA MET A 7 -47.93 45.60 28.68
C MET A 7 -46.91 45.25 27.55
N ASN A 8 -46.60 43.99 27.27
CA ASN A 8 -47.30 43.04 26.38
C ASN A 8 -47.70 43.63 25.00
N GLU A 9 -47.04 43.22 23.91
CA GLU A 9 -47.60 42.32 22.89
C GLU A 9 -46.80 42.33 21.58
N ASN A 10 -46.71 41.14 20.98
CA ASN A 10 -46.33 40.81 19.59
C ASN A 10 -44.82 40.86 19.29
N GLY A 11 -44.07 39.77 19.20
CA GLY A 11 -44.43 38.42 18.77
C GLY A 11 -43.32 37.94 17.83
N LEU A 12 -43.09 36.63 17.81
CA LEU A 12 -42.12 35.89 16.99
C LEU A 12 -40.71 35.81 17.58
N GLY A 13 -40.56 34.80 18.45
CA GLY A 13 -39.27 34.19 18.71
C GLY A 13 -38.61 33.79 17.39
N MET A 14 -37.44 34.35 17.14
CA MET A 14 -36.54 33.83 16.11
C MET A 14 -36.00 32.50 16.60
N ASN A 15 -36.80 31.48 16.30
CA ASN A 15 -36.42 30.08 16.23
C ASN A 15 -35.25 30.02 15.23
N VAL A 16 -34.01 30.02 15.72
CA VAL A 16 -32.85 29.70 14.88
C VAL A 16 -32.92 28.20 14.62
N SER A 17 -33.81 27.85 13.68
CA SER A 17 -33.92 26.53 13.10
C SER A 17 -32.55 26.22 12.51
N TYR A 18 -31.86 25.23 13.09
CA TYR A 18 -30.77 24.54 12.41
C TYR A 18 -31.30 24.12 11.04
N HIS A 19 -30.94 24.85 10.00
CA HIS A 19 -31.18 24.41 8.64
C HIS A 19 -30.11 23.37 8.34
N ASP A 20 -30.54 22.12 8.50
CA ASP A 20 -30.02 20.96 7.81
C ASP A 20 -30.00 21.26 6.30
N TYR A 21 -28.85 21.70 5.79
CA TYR A 21 -28.58 21.69 4.36
C TYR A 21 -27.91 20.38 3.98
N HIS A 22 -28.66 19.29 4.09
CA HIS A 22 -28.45 18.12 3.26
C HIS A 22 -29.02 18.40 1.86
N VAL A 23 -28.25 19.09 1.01
CA VAL A 23 -28.41 18.93 -0.45
C VAL A 23 -27.49 17.81 -0.88
N HIS A 24 -28.00 16.59 -0.73
CA HIS A 24 -27.54 15.46 -1.52
C HIS A 24 -27.80 15.78 -2.99
N GLN A 25 -26.81 16.33 -3.68
CA GLN A 25 -26.77 16.24 -5.13
C GLN A 25 -26.45 14.77 -5.46
N GLN A 26 -27.50 13.94 -5.50
CA GLN A 26 -27.44 12.61 -6.07
C GLN A 26 -27.22 12.77 -7.57
N HIS A 27 -25.96 12.90 -7.97
CA HIS A 27 -25.59 12.37 -9.26
C HIS A 27 -25.84 10.86 -9.21
N PRO A 28 -26.58 10.28 -10.16
CA PRO A 28 -26.59 8.83 -10.29
C PRO A 28 -25.14 8.41 -10.49
N ARG A 29 -24.53 7.81 -9.47
CA ARG A 29 -23.24 7.13 -9.57
C ARG A 29 -23.48 5.90 -10.44
N SER A 30 -23.55 6.13 -11.75
CA SER A 30 -23.59 5.08 -12.76
C SER A 30 -22.28 4.31 -12.68
N GLY A 31 -22.32 3.17 -11.99
CA GLY A 31 -21.51 1.99 -12.24
C GLY A 31 -19.98 2.15 -12.23
N ILE A 32 -19.36 2.36 -11.06
CA ILE A 32 -17.93 2.02 -10.86
C ILE A 32 -17.79 0.60 -10.25
N GLN A 33 -18.90 -0.07 -9.93
CA GLN A 33 -18.85 -1.45 -9.39
C GLN A 33 -18.64 -2.53 -10.46
N SER A 34 -18.78 -2.20 -11.75
CA SER A 34 -18.74 -3.16 -12.87
C SER A 34 -17.51 -3.01 -13.78
N GLU A 35 -16.51 -2.24 -13.39
CA GLU A 35 -15.22 -2.20 -14.08
C GLU A 35 -14.47 -3.53 -13.85
N PRO A 36 -14.21 -4.36 -14.89
CA PRO A 36 -13.53 -5.64 -14.73
C PRO A 36 -12.14 -5.47 -14.10
N SER A 37 -11.49 -4.33 -14.36
CA SER A 37 -10.21 -3.92 -13.79
C SER A 37 -10.23 -3.85 -12.25
N VAL A 38 -11.35 -3.42 -11.66
CA VAL A 38 -11.48 -3.26 -10.19
C VAL A 38 -11.76 -4.61 -9.52
N SER A 39 -12.54 -5.50 -10.15
CA SER A 39 -12.74 -6.87 -9.64
C SER A 39 -11.43 -7.66 -9.66
N VAL A 40 -10.66 -7.59 -10.75
CA VAL A 40 -9.37 -8.31 -10.86
C VAL A 40 -8.39 -7.85 -9.78
N VAL A 41 -8.26 -6.53 -9.57
CA VAL A 41 -7.41 -5.98 -8.51
C VAL A 41 -7.87 -6.42 -7.11
N ARG A 42 -9.19 -6.48 -6.86
CA ARG A 42 -9.72 -6.97 -5.58
C ARG A 42 -9.43 -8.44 -5.36
N ASP A 43 -9.58 -9.26 -6.39
CA ASP A 43 -9.31 -10.70 -6.33
C ASP A 43 -7.83 -10.96 -6.03
N ASP A 44 -6.91 -10.20 -6.63
CA ASP A 44 -5.47 -10.30 -6.34
C ASP A 44 -5.11 -9.86 -4.92
N ILE A 45 -5.77 -8.82 -4.38
CA ILE A 45 -5.55 -8.36 -3.00
C ILE A 45 -6.16 -9.32 -1.97
N GLN A 46 -7.28 -9.97 -2.28
CA GLN A 46 -7.95 -10.91 -1.37
C GLN A 46 -7.36 -12.32 -1.45
N ARG A 47 -6.51 -12.62 -2.43
CA ARG A 47 -5.92 -13.95 -2.55
C ARG A 47 -4.95 -14.20 -1.38
N PRO A 48 -5.10 -15.33 -0.65
CA PRO A 48 -4.12 -15.71 0.34
C PRO A 48 -2.75 -15.87 -0.33
N LEU A 49 -1.72 -15.35 0.32
CA LEU A 49 -0.32 -15.48 -0.13
C LEU A 49 -0.02 -16.93 -0.49
N THR A 50 0.65 -17.14 -1.63
CA THR A 50 1.08 -18.48 -2.04
C THR A 50 2.09 -19.07 -1.05
N THR A 51 2.22 -20.40 -0.99
CA THR A 51 3.18 -21.08 -0.10
C THR A 51 4.62 -20.58 -0.31
N LEU A 52 5.00 -20.25 -1.55
CA LEU A 52 6.30 -19.65 -1.87
C LEU A 52 6.45 -18.26 -1.25
N GLN A 53 5.44 -17.40 -1.38
CA GLN A 53 5.43 -16.09 -0.71
C GLN A 53 5.47 -16.26 0.81
N GLN A 54 4.75 -17.23 1.37
CA GLN A 54 4.80 -17.54 2.80
C GLN A 54 6.18 -18.03 3.27
N ASN A 55 6.93 -18.75 2.43
CA ASN A 55 8.28 -19.23 2.74
C ASN A 55 9.34 -18.13 2.62
N LEU A 56 9.22 -17.24 1.63
CA LEU A 56 10.04 -16.02 1.52
C LEU A 56 9.85 -15.14 2.77
N ILE A 57 8.63 -15.03 3.28
CA ILE A 57 8.31 -14.33 4.54
C ILE A 57 8.96 -15.00 5.77
N GLN A 58 9.18 -16.31 5.74
CA GLN A 58 9.79 -17.08 6.83
C GLN A 58 11.31 -17.11 6.76
N GLY A 59 11.94 -16.41 5.80
CA GLY A 59 13.39 -16.38 5.66
C GLY A 59 14.01 -17.72 5.25
N ILE A 60 13.21 -18.65 4.72
CA ILE A 60 13.71 -19.93 4.21
C ILE A 60 14.18 -19.71 2.77
N THR A 61 15.34 -19.09 2.60
CA THR A 61 16.07 -19.09 1.34
C THR A 61 16.86 -20.39 1.26
N GLN A 62 16.39 -21.35 0.45
CA GLN A 62 17.29 -22.40 -0.02
C GLN A 62 18.29 -21.71 -0.95
N ASP A 63 19.57 -21.74 -0.59
CA ASP A 63 20.66 -21.28 -1.44
C ASP A 63 20.68 -22.20 -2.68
N PRO A 64 20.32 -21.71 -3.89
CA PRO A 64 20.36 -22.54 -5.08
C PRO A 64 21.83 -22.71 -5.47
N SER A 65 22.49 -23.64 -4.78
CA SER A 65 23.92 -23.96 -4.86
C SER A 65 24.35 -24.62 -6.19
N ASN A 66 23.72 -24.25 -7.31
CA ASN A 66 24.08 -24.80 -8.61
C ASN A 66 23.91 -23.87 -9.84
N ILE A 67 23.35 -22.67 -9.71
CA ILE A 67 23.24 -21.75 -10.86
C ILE A 67 24.46 -20.83 -10.95
N SER A 68 25.22 -20.98 -12.03
CA SER A 68 26.28 -20.02 -12.37
C SER A 68 25.67 -18.66 -12.66
N MET A 69 26.27 -17.58 -12.16
CA MET A 69 25.84 -16.20 -12.46
C MET A 69 25.75 -15.93 -13.96
N ARG A 70 26.61 -16.57 -14.76
CA ARG A 70 26.58 -16.44 -16.22
C ARG A 70 25.30 -17.04 -16.82
N ASP A 71 24.91 -18.21 -16.34
CA ASP A 71 23.72 -18.91 -16.82
C ASP A 71 22.47 -18.12 -16.45
N PHE A 72 22.42 -17.59 -15.22
CA PHE A 72 21.36 -16.68 -14.80
C PHE A 72 21.24 -15.44 -15.69
N ILE A 73 22.35 -14.76 -16.01
CA ILE A 73 22.32 -13.59 -16.90
C ILE A 73 21.86 -13.97 -18.31
N ASN A 74 22.25 -15.15 -18.81
CA ASN A 74 21.82 -15.62 -20.12
C ASN A 74 20.30 -15.89 -20.16
N GLU A 75 19.73 -16.45 -19.09
CA GLU A 75 18.26 -16.65 -18.99
C GLU A 75 17.48 -15.33 -19.06
N LEU A 76 18.10 -14.18 -18.74
CA LEU A 76 17.45 -12.88 -18.84
C LEU A 76 17.14 -12.44 -20.28
N GLU A 77 17.73 -13.08 -21.28
CA GLU A 77 17.48 -12.77 -22.69
C GLU A 77 16.02 -13.03 -23.10
N ASP A 78 15.37 -14.01 -22.49
CA ASP A 78 13.96 -14.35 -22.74
C ASP A 78 13.03 -13.98 -21.58
N TYR A 79 13.58 -13.57 -20.44
CA TYR A 79 12.78 -13.19 -19.28
C TYR A 79 12.10 -11.82 -19.46
N VAL A 80 10.84 -11.70 -19.06
CA VAL A 80 10.10 -10.43 -19.08
C VAL A 80 9.81 -9.99 -17.63
N PRO A 81 10.58 -9.04 -17.08
CA PRO A 81 10.36 -8.55 -15.72
C PRO A 81 9.04 -7.79 -15.58
N THR A 82 8.49 -7.78 -14.37
CA THR A 82 7.29 -6.98 -14.01
C THR A 82 7.45 -5.50 -14.33
N ILE A 83 8.66 -4.94 -14.13
CA ILE A 83 9.00 -3.58 -14.55
C ILE A 83 9.39 -3.63 -16.04
N PRO A 84 8.67 -2.94 -16.95
CA PRO A 84 8.98 -2.95 -18.37
C PRO A 84 10.36 -2.36 -18.72
N ASP A 85 11.01 -2.90 -19.75
CA ASP A 85 12.34 -2.46 -20.21
C ASP A 85 12.40 -0.94 -20.51
N SER A 86 11.32 -0.37 -21.04
CA SER A 86 11.24 1.08 -21.34
C SER A 86 11.31 1.95 -20.08
N VAL A 87 10.72 1.50 -18.97
CA VAL A 87 10.76 2.21 -17.68
C VAL A 87 12.17 2.14 -17.12
N THR A 88 12.77 0.96 -17.13
CA THR A 88 14.15 0.78 -16.66
C THR A 88 15.14 1.62 -17.48
N GLN A 89 15.03 1.60 -18.81
CA GLN A 89 15.87 2.41 -19.68
C GLN A 89 15.68 3.92 -19.44
N HIS A 90 14.47 4.39 -19.17
CA HIS A 90 14.22 5.80 -18.85
C HIS A 90 15.02 6.24 -17.60
N PHE A 91 14.98 5.46 -16.52
CA PHE A 91 15.72 5.77 -15.31
C PHE A 91 17.24 5.60 -15.49
N MET A 92 17.68 4.59 -16.24
CA MET A 92 19.11 4.44 -16.57
C MET A 92 19.65 5.67 -17.30
N ARG A 93 18.94 6.14 -18.35
CA ARG A 93 19.34 7.33 -19.12
C ARG A 93 19.32 8.60 -18.27
N SER A 94 18.35 8.72 -17.37
CA SER A 94 18.29 9.84 -16.42
C SER A 94 19.50 9.89 -15.48
N CYS A 95 20.12 8.73 -15.22
CA CYS A 95 21.37 8.61 -14.46
C CYS A 95 22.64 8.68 -15.34
N GLY A 96 22.52 8.97 -16.64
CA GLY A 96 23.64 9.01 -17.59
C GLY A 96 24.14 7.65 -18.06
N CYS A 97 23.36 6.58 -17.84
CA CYS A 97 23.69 5.23 -18.29
C CYS A 97 22.80 4.83 -19.48
N ASP A 98 23.40 4.42 -20.59
CA ASP A 98 22.67 3.84 -21.72
C ASP A 98 23.30 2.48 -22.05
N CYS A 99 22.46 1.45 -22.13
CA CYS A 99 22.88 0.08 -22.39
C CYS A 99 21.95 -0.52 -23.44
N SER A 100 22.53 -1.13 -24.47
CA SER A 100 21.77 -1.80 -25.53
C SER A 100 21.52 -3.27 -25.23
N ASP A 101 22.22 -3.87 -24.26
CA ASP A 101 22.04 -5.29 -23.91
C ASP A 101 20.76 -5.46 -23.05
N PRO A 102 19.72 -6.13 -23.57
CA PRO A 102 18.47 -6.32 -22.83
C PRO A 102 18.66 -7.08 -21.52
N ARG A 103 19.67 -7.95 -21.43
CA ARG A 103 19.94 -8.72 -20.21
C ARG A 103 20.35 -7.81 -19.05
N ILE A 104 21.12 -6.77 -19.33
CA ILE A 104 21.55 -5.79 -18.31
C ILE A 104 20.37 -4.93 -17.86
N ILE A 105 19.54 -4.49 -18.80
CA ILE A 105 18.31 -3.74 -18.49
C ILE A 105 17.40 -4.58 -17.57
N ARG A 106 17.20 -5.85 -17.90
CA ARG A 106 16.34 -6.76 -17.13
C ARG A 106 16.96 -7.16 -15.79
N LEU A 107 18.28 -7.27 -15.72
CA LEU A 107 19.00 -7.50 -14.47
C LEU A 107 18.74 -6.35 -13.49
N ILE A 108 18.83 -5.10 -13.95
CA ILE A 108 18.52 -3.93 -13.13
C ILE A 108 17.05 -3.95 -12.70
N ALA A 109 16.13 -4.25 -13.61
CA ALA A 109 14.70 -4.38 -13.29
C ALA A 109 14.44 -5.42 -12.19
N LEU A 110 15.07 -6.60 -12.28
CA LEU A 110 14.99 -7.66 -11.27
C LEU A 110 15.62 -7.26 -9.95
N ALA A 111 16.78 -6.61 -9.97
CA ALA A 111 17.45 -6.13 -8.77
C ALA A 111 16.56 -5.10 -8.02
N THR A 112 15.92 -4.19 -8.75
CA THR A 112 14.95 -3.24 -8.18
C THR A 112 13.72 -3.95 -7.61
N GLN A 113 13.17 -4.95 -8.31
CA GLN A 113 12.04 -5.74 -7.81
C GLN A 113 12.40 -6.48 -6.52
N LYS A 114 13.59 -7.10 -6.48
CA LYS A 114 14.11 -7.79 -5.29
C LYS A 114 14.27 -6.81 -4.14
N TYR A 115 14.86 -5.65 -4.38
CA TYR A 115 15.05 -4.62 -3.37
C TYR A 115 13.74 -4.15 -2.73
N VAL A 116 12.73 -3.84 -3.55
CA VAL A 116 11.40 -3.46 -3.06
C VAL A 116 10.73 -4.63 -2.33
N SER A 117 10.88 -5.85 -2.83
CA SER A 117 10.32 -7.04 -2.20
C SER A 117 10.90 -7.29 -0.81
N ASP A 118 12.20 -7.13 -0.62
CA ASP A 118 12.85 -7.31 0.69
C ASP A 118 12.30 -6.33 1.72
N ILE A 119 12.19 -5.04 1.37
CA ILE A 119 11.62 -4.01 2.27
C ILE A 119 10.20 -4.38 2.67
N ILE A 120 9.38 -4.84 1.72
CA ILE A 120 7.99 -5.24 1.98
C ILE A 120 7.94 -6.50 2.86
N LEU A 121 8.83 -7.47 2.63
CA LEU A 121 8.92 -8.68 3.43
C LEU A 121 9.27 -8.36 4.87
N ASP A 122 10.24 -7.48 5.11
CA ASP A 122 10.63 -7.04 6.46
C ASP A 122 9.49 -6.28 7.15
N ALA A 123 8.81 -5.38 6.44
CA ALA A 123 7.63 -4.67 6.97
C ALA A 123 6.51 -5.65 7.35
N MET A 124 6.22 -6.62 6.49
CA MET A 124 5.21 -7.63 6.75
C MET A 124 5.57 -8.53 7.93
N GLN A 125 6.85 -8.86 8.13
CA GLN A 125 7.32 -9.59 9.32
C GLN A 125 7.04 -8.79 10.60
N GLN A 126 7.31 -7.48 10.61
CA GLN A 126 7.00 -6.61 11.75
C GLN A 126 5.49 -6.53 12.03
N VAL A 127 4.65 -6.37 11.00
CA VAL A 127 3.17 -6.40 11.16
C VAL A 127 2.73 -7.72 11.78
N ARG A 128 3.26 -8.84 11.28
CA ARG A 128 2.93 -10.17 11.80
C ARG A 128 3.35 -10.35 13.25
N ALA A 129 4.52 -9.86 13.65
CA ALA A 129 4.98 -9.91 15.04
C ALA A 129 4.04 -9.13 15.97
N ARG A 130 3.62 -7.93 15.58
CA ARG A 130 2.62 -7.12 16.32
C ARG A 130 1.29 -7.86 16.46
N MET A 131 0.78 -8.45 15.38
CA MET A 131 -0.50 -9.17 15.40
C MET A 131 -0.45 -10.44 16.27
N LYS A 132 0.67 -11.18 16.28
CA LYS A 132 0.85 -12.35 17.18
C LYS A 132 0.82 -11.94 18.66
N GLY A 133 1.34 -10.75 18.99
CA GLY A 133 1.34 -10.20 20.34
C GLY A 133 -0.05 -9.74 20.85
N LEU A 134 -1.00 -9.47 19.95
CA LEU A 134 -2.36 -9.02 20.31
C LEU A 134 -3.30 -10.14 20.78
N GLY A 135 -2.81 -11.38 20.90
CA GLY A 135 -3.59 -12.51 21.38
C GLY A 135 -4.47 -13.12 20.29
N GLN A 136 -4.42 -14.44 20.19
CA GLN A 136 -5.19 -15.28 19.28
C GLN A 136 -6.64 -14.80 19.16
N THR A 137 -7.01 -14.28 17.98
CA THR A 137 -8.41 -14.07 17.63
C THR A 137 -9.14 -15.39 17.84
N LYS A 138 -10.10 -15.38 18.77
CA LYS A 138 -10.94 -16.51 19.12
C LYS A 138 -11.42 -17.22 17.85
N LYS A 139 -11.29 -18.54 17.84
CA LYS A 139 -11.74 -19.50 16.83
C LYS A 139 -13.09 -19.05 16.25
N GLY A 140 -13.10 -18.45 15.05
CA GLY A 140 -14.34 -18.04 14.38
C GLY A 140 -14.37 -16.68 13.68
N THR A 141 -13.31 -15.87 13.65
CA THR A 141 -13.37 -14.54 13.03
C THR A 141 -12.43 -14.41 11.82
N LYS A 142 -13.06 -14.21 10.65
CA LYS A 142 -12.65 -13.46 9.45
C LYS A 142 -11.15 -13.24 9.18
N GLU A 143 -10.75 -13.65 7.97
CA GLU A 143 -9.57 -13.22 7.19
C GLU A 143 -8.66 -12.17 7.86
N THR A 144 -7.48 -12.61 8.31
CA THR A 144 -6.40 -11.72 8.74
C THR A 144 -5.91 -10.94 7.53
N ARG A 145 -6.22 -9.64 7.47
CA ARG A 145 -5.74 -8.74 6.42
C ARG A 145 -4.47 -8.02 6.91
N TYR A 146 -3.41 -8.11 6.12
CA TYR A 146 -2.20 -7.34 6.34
C TYR A 146 -2.34 -5.98 5.66
N CYS A 147 -2.05 -4.91 6.41
CA CYS A 147 -2.02 -3.54 5.89
C CYS A 147 -0.63 -2.95 6.14
N LEU A 148 -0.03 -2.36 5.10
CA LEU A 148 1.20 -1.60 5.24
C LEU A 148 0.85 -0.20 5.79
N THR A 149 1.37 0.15 6.97
CA THR A 149 1.14 1.45 7.61
C THR A 149 2.47 2.21 7.74
N ASN A 150 2.38 3.54 7.82
CA ASN A 150 3.56 4.40 7.93
C ASN A 150 4.43 4.06 9.15
N ASP A 151 3.84 3.78 10.31
CA ASP A 151 4.60 3.44 11.54
C ASP A 151 5.45 2.18 11.41
N VAL A 152 5.05 1.25 10.55
CA VAL A 152 5.82 0.03 10.26
C VAL A 152 6.86 0.34 9.20
N LEU A 153 6.44 1.00 8.13
CA LEU A 153 7.31 1.32 7.00
C LEU A 153 8.47 2.24 7.42
N GLU A 154 8.21 3.24 8.25
CA GLU A 154 9.24 4.17 8.76
C GLU A 154 10.33 3.44 9.54
N SER A 155 9.93 2.51 10.42
CA SER A 155 10.88 1.71 11.19
C SER A 155 11.76 0.87 10.28
N VAL A 156 11.19 0.22 9.27
CA VAL A 156 11.95 -0.60 8.31
C VAL A 156 12.85 0.26 7.45
N LEU A 157 12.33 1.32 6.81
CA LEU A 157 13.12 2.21 5.95
C LEU A 157 14.34 2.80 6.67
N LYS A 158 14.21 3.08 7.97
CA LYS A 158 15.32 3.55 8.80
C LYS A 158 16.45 2.51 8.92
N GLU A 159 16.14 1.22 8.97
CA GLU A 159 17.14 0.13 8.97
C GLU A 159 17.89 0.06 7.63
N TYR A 160 17.21 0.40 6.53
CA TYR A 160 17.81 0.53 5.19
C TYR A 160 18.55 1.87 4.97
N GLY A 161 18.57 2.77 5.96
CA GLY A 161 19.20 4.09 5.85
C GLY A 161 18.42 5.10 5.02
N ILE A 162 17.12 4.86 4.77
CA ILE A 162 16.23 5.74 4.02
C ILE A 162 15.52 6.68 5.00
N ASN A 163 15.71 7.99 4.82
CA ASN A 163 15.01 9.01 5.59
C ASN A 163 13.59 9.21 5.05
N TYR A 164 12.59 8.82 5.84
CA TYR A 164 11.19 9.05 5.55
C TYR A 164 10.67 10.20 6.42
N ALA A 165 10.31 11.32 5.81
CA ALA A 165 9.76 12.48 6.51
C ALA A 165 8.24 12.52 6.30
N LEU A 166 7.48 12.24 7.36
CA LEU A 166 6.03 12.41 7.34
C LEU A 166 5.69 13.91 7.26
N PRO A 167 4.68 14.28 6.46
CA PRO A 167 4.16 15.64 6.51
C PRO A 167 3.58 15.93 7.91
N PRO A 168 3.55 17.21 8.36
CA PRO A 168 3.19 17.60 9.73
C PRO A 168 1.79 17.18 10.19
N TYR A 169 0.92 16.76 9.26
CA TYR A 169 -0.47 16.38 9.53
C TYR A 169 -0.69 14.86 9.65
N MET A 170 0.34 14.04 9.50
CA MET A 170 0.26 12.57 9.56
C MET A 170 0.72 12.00 10.92
N HIS A 171 0.63 12.78 12.00
CA HIS A 171 0.93 12.35 13.37
C HIS A 171 -0.30 11.84 14.13
#